data_AF-A0A852VLK9-F1
#
_entry.id   AF-A0A852VLK9-F1
#
_cell.length_a   1.000
_cell.length_b   1.000
_cell.length_c   1.000
_cell.angle_alpha   90.00
_cell.angle_beta   90.00
_cell.angle_gamma   90.00
#
_symmetry.space_group_name_H-M   'P 1'
#
loop_
_entity.id
_entity.type
_entity.pdbx_description
1 polymer ?
#
loop_
_entity_poly.entity_id
_entity_poly.type
_entity_poly.pdbx_seq_one_letter_code
_entity_poly.pdbx_strand_id
1 'polypeptide(L)'
;MQDFEVVSQGEGEYEVSVETGEGAVALTLLLGEAEDSSDGLLGPDESTARATIQYLLQHQDAQDLPQYIDIEEVLAAYPDAGEEIGSLRE
;
A
#
# COMPACT_ATOMS: atom_id res chain seq x y z
N MET A 1 2.92 -11.60 -11.02
CA MET A 1 3.25 -10.44 -10.16
C MET A 1 3.52 -9.29 -11.09
N GLN A 2 2.84 -8.16 -10.88
CA GLN A 2 3.14 -6.92 -11.56
C GLN A 2 4.37 -6.31 -10.89
N ASP A 3 5.32 -5.81 -11.68
CA ASP A 3 6.47 -5.09 -11.16
C ASP A 3 6.01 -3.69 -10.73
N PHE A 4 6.44 -3.26 -9.54
CA PHE A 4 6.14 -1.93 -9.03
C PHE A 4 7.33 -1.33 -8.28
N GLU A 5 7.45 -0.02 -8.37
CA GLU A 5 8.43 0.78 -7.64
C GLU A 5 7.72 1.58 -6.54
N VAL A 6 8.37 1.72 -5.39
CA VAL A 6 7.89 2.51 -4.25
C VAL A 6 8.96 3.53 -3.90
N VAL A 7 8.59 4.80 -3.86
CA VAL A 7 9.48 5.93 -3.57
C VAL A 7 8.91 6.71 -2.40
N SER A 8 9.71 6.91 -1.35
CA SER A 8 9.29 7.72 -0.20
C SER A 8 9.32 9.21 -0.53
N GLN A 9 8.21 9.89 -0.27
CA GLN A 9 8.07 11.34 -0.41
C GLN A 9 8.34 12.09 0.92
N GLY A 10 8.44 11.35 2.03
CA GLY A 10 8.58 11.88 3.39
C GLY A 10 7.28 11.82 4.17
N GLU A 11 7.36 11.95 5.50
CA GLU A 11 6.18 12.05 6.39
C GLU A 11 5.18 10.87 6.29
N GLY A 12 5.65 9.67 5.89
CA GLY A 12 4.79 8.49 5.73
C GLY A 12 4.02 8.47 4.40
N GLU A 13 4.32 9.37 3.47
CA GLU A 13 3.80 9.36 2.10
C GLU A 13 4.75 8.62 1.14
N TYR A 14 4.18 7.81 0.27
CA TYR A 14 4.89 7.02 -0.72
C TYR A 14 4.24 7.16 -2.10
N GLU A 15 5.04 7.45 -3.11
CA GLU A 15 4.62 7.35 -4.51
C GLU A 15 4.93 5.94 -5.02
N VAL A 16 3.95 5.33 -5.68
CA VAL A 16 4.04 3.96 -6.17
C VAL A 16 3.76 3.99 -7.67
N SER A 17 4.66 3.38 -8.44
CA SER A 17 4.50 3.22 -9.88
C SER A 17 4.40 1.74 -10.21
N VAL A 18 3.26 1.30 -10.74
CA VAL A 18 3.03 -0.09 -11.15
C VAL A 18 3.08 -0.20 -12.66
N GLU A 19 3.95 -1.07 -13.19
CA GLU A 19 4.00 -1.37 -14.62
C GLU A 19 2.88 -2.34 -15.00
N THR A 20 2.03 -1.89 -15.93
CA THR A 20 0.94 -2.69 -16.50
C THR A 20 1.14 -2.87 -18.00
N GLY A 21 0.43 -3.83 -18.61
CA GLY A 21 0.49 -4.06 -20.06
C GLY A 21 0.04 -2.86 -20.92
N GLU A 22 -0.68 -1.90 -20.33
CA GLU A 22 -1.20 -0.71 -21.00
C GLU A 22 -0.38 0.57 -20.68
N GLY A 23 0.57 0.48 -19.76
CA GLY A 23 1.41 1.60 -19.31
C GLY A 23 1.72 1.55 -17.81
N ALA A 24 2.37 2.58 -17.31
CA ALA A 24 2.61 2.72 -15.87
C ALA A 24 1.43 3.44 -15.19
N VAL A 25 0.97 2.90 -14.06
CA VAL A 25 -0.02 3.54 -13.18
C VAL A 25 0.71 4.09 -11.97
N ALA A 26 0.60 5.41 -11.75
CA ALA A 26 1.13 6.07 -10.57
C ALA A 26 0.01 6.29 -9.55
N LEU A 27 0.30 6.00 -8.28
CA LEU A 27 -0.61 6.16 -7.16
C LEU A 27 0.15 6.62 -5.91
N THR A 28 -0.56 7.32 -5.02
CA THR A 28 -0.03 7.84 -3.76
C THR A 28 -0.56 7.00 -2.61
N LEU A 29 0.33 6.55 -1.73
CA LEU A 29 0.01 5.78 -0.54
C LEU A 29 0.36 6.60 0.71
N LEU A 30 -0.62 6.75 1.60
CA LEU A 30 -0.47 7.43 2.88
C LEU A 30 -0.43 6.39 4.00
N LEU A 31 0.68 6.40 4.75
CA LEU A 31 0.93 5.52 5.89
C LEU A 31 1.07 6.28 7.21
N GLY A 32 0.86 7.59 7.23
CA GLY A 32 1.04 8.41 8.43
C GLY A 32 0.26 7.90 9.65
N GLU A 33 -0.91 7.30 9.42
CA GLU A 33 -1.78 6.75 10.46
C GLU A 33 -1.69 5.21 10.57
N ALA A 34 -0.71 4.57 9.90
CA ALA A 34 -0.56 3.12 9.90
C ALA A 34 -0.37 2.54 11.31
N GLU A 35 0.44 3.20 12.14
CA GLU A 35 0.73 2.72 13.50
C GLU A 35 -0.51 2.77 14.40
N ASP A 36 -1.24 3.88 14.39
CA ASP A 36 -2.46 4.05 15.18
C ASP A 36 -3.60 3.14 14.68
N SER A 37 -3.81 3.12 13.37
CA SER A 37 -4.89 2.35 12.72
C SER A 37 -4.72 0.84 12.83
N SER A 38 -3.50 0.35 13.07
CA SER A 38 -3.18 -1.07 13.16
C SER A 38 -2.78 -1.55 14.55
N ASP A 39 -3.00 -0.74 15.60
CA ASP A 39 -2.60 -1.03 16.99
C ASP A 39 -1.10 -1.36 17.11
N GLY A 40 -0.27 -0.68 16.32
CA GLY A 40 1.20 -0.84 16.28
C GLY A 40 1.71 -2.00 15.43
N LEU A 41 0.84 -2.69 14.68
CA LEU A 41 1.24 -3.81 13.82
C LEU A 41 2.01 -3.36 12.58
N LEU A 42 1.62 -2.22 12.00
CA LEU A 42 2.19 -1.61 10.80
C LEU A 42 2.83 -0.27 11.13
N GLY A 43 3.98 0.03 10.53
CA GLY A 43 4.64 1.34 10.66
C GLY A 43 4.62 2.14 9.36
N PRO A 44 4.86 3.47 9.39
CA PRO A 44 4.97 4.32 8.21
C PRO A 44 6.30 4.12 7.45
N ASP A 45 6.67 2.87 7.20
CA ASP A 45 7.94 2.46 6.60
C ASP A 45 7.76 1.90 5.18
N GLU A 46 8.84 1.86 4.41
CA GLU A 46 8.83 1.33 3.04
C GLU A 46 8.37 -0.13 2.97
N SER A 47 8.71 -0.96 3.97
CA SER A 47 8.25 -2.35 4.04
C SER A 47 6.72 -2.44 4.14
N THR A 48 6.09 -1.56 4.92
CA THR A 48 4.63 -1.47 4.99
C THR A 48 4.07 -0.98 3.66
N ALA A 49 4.69 0.03 3.04
CA ALA A 49 4.25 0.55 1.75
C ALA A 49 4.22 -0.55 0.68
N ARG A 50 5.32 -1.29 0.55
CA ARG A 50 5.42 -2.43 -0.37
C ARG A 50 4.38 -3.51 -0.08
N ALA A 51 4.23 -3.89 1.19
CA ALA A 51 3.28 -4.89 1.62
C ALA A 51 1.83 -4.49 1.32
N THR A 52 1.45 -3.23 1.58
CA THR A 52 0.11 -2.70 1.29
C THR A 52 -0.20 -2.76 -0.20
N ILE A 53 0.75 -2.33 -1.05
CA ILE A 53 0.55 -2.40 -2.51
C ILE A 53 0.47 -3.85 -2.98
N GLN A 54 1.33 -4.73 -2.47
CA GLN A 54 1.28 -6.13 -2.82
C GLN A 54 -0.04 -6.78 -2.40
N TYR A 55 -0.59 -6.42 -1.24
CA TYR A 55 -1.90 -6.87 -0.78
C TYR A 55 -3.02 -6.37 -1.70
N LEU A 56 -3.00 -5.10 -2.08
CA LEU A 56 -4.00 -4.49 -2.95
C LEU A 56 -3.97 -5.06 -4.37
N LEU A 57 -2.78 -5.28 -4.92
CA LEU A 57 -2.59 -5.91 -6.24
C LEU A 57 -2.97 -7.40 -6.26
N GLN A 58 -3.08 -8.05 -5.11
CA GLN A 58 -3.66 -9.39 -5.00
C GLN A 58 -5.19 -9.37 -5.05
N HIS A 59 -5.82 -8.26 -4.66
CA HIS A 59 -7.27 -8.10 -4.62
C HIS A 59 -7.85 -7.53 -5.92
N GLN A 60 -7.14 -6.60 -6.55
CA GLN A 60 -7.61 -5.91 -7.76
C GLN A 60 -6.44 -5.45 -8.64
N ASP A 61 -6.71 -5.25 -9.94
CA ASP A 61 -5.71 -4.75 -10.88
C ASP A 61 -5.30 -3.31 -10.56
N ALA A 62 -4.04 -2.96 -10.84
CA ALA A 62 -3.49 -1.63 -10.58
C ALA A 62 -4.30 -0.48 -11.20
N GLN A 63 -4.93 -0.71 -12.34
CA GLN A 63 -5.77 0.29 -13.03
C GLN A 63 -7.09 0.59 -12.32
N ASP A 64 -7.55 -0.33 -11.47
CA ASP A 64 -8.78 -0.18 -10.68
C ASP A 64 -8.50 0.41 -9.29
N LEU A 65 -7.21 0.46 -8.90
CA LEU A 65 -6.81 1.10 -7.66
C LEU A 65 -7.07 2.62 -7.72
N PRO A 66 -7.53 3.20 -6.61
CA PRO A 66 -7.64 4.65 -6.53
C PRO A 66 -6.26 5.28 -6.58
N GLN A 67 -6.20 6.51 -7.12
CA GLN A 67 -4.95 7.27 -7.24
C GLN A 67 -4.37 7.68 -5.89
N TYR A 68 -5.22 7.74 -4.86
CA TYR A 68 -4.87 8.05 -3.48
C TYR A 68 -5.38 6.91 -2.61
N ILE A 69 -4.49 6.30 -1.85
CA ILE A 69 -4.76 5.18 -0.97
C ILE A 69 -4.33 5.58 0.43
N ASP A 70 -5.27 5.55 1.37
CA ASP A 70 -4.99 5.73 2.78
C ASP A 70 -5.03 4.37 3.48
N ILE A 71 -4.01 4.06 4.29
CA ILE A 71 -3.95 2.80 5.03
C ILE A 71 -5.11 2.66 6.02
N GLU A 72 -5.61 3.75 6.61
CA GLU A 72 -6.77 3.73 7.50
C GLU A 72 -7.99 3.20 6.74
N GLU A 73 -8.22 3.71 5.52
CA GLU A 73 -9.34 3.27 4.69
C GLU A 73 -9.17 1.81 4.23
N VAL A 74 -7.94 1.37 3.94
CA VAL A 74 -7.67 -0.03 3.59
C VAL A 74 -7.99 -0.95 4.77
N LEU A 75 -7.53 -0.63 5.98
CA LEU A 75 -7.80 -1.41 7.19
C LEU A 75 -9.29 -1.40 7.56
N ALA A 76 -9.98 -0.28 7.32
CA ALA A 76 -11.43 -0.19 7.53
C ALA A 76 -12.23 -1.00 6.50
N ALA A 77 -11.77 -1.05 5.25
CA ALA A 77 -12.41 -1.79 4.16
C ALA A 77 -12.16 -3.31 4.27
N TYR A 78 -10.98 -3.71 4.76
CA TYR A 78 -10.54 -5.09 4.82
C TYR A 78 -10.12 -5.48 6.25
N PRO A 79 -10.97 -6.21 6.99
CA PRO A 79 -10.72 -6.52 8.40
C PRO A 79 -9.46 -7.36 8.64
N ASP A 80 -9.04 -8.18 7.67
CA ASP A 80 -7.84 -9.03 7.74
C ASP A 80 -6.58 -8.36 7.16
N ALA A 81 -6.68 -7.14 6.62
CA ALA A 81 -5.57 -6.50 5.91
C ALA A 81 -4.36 -6.24 6.82
N GLY A 82 -4.56 -5.91 8.10
CA GLY A 82 -3.46 -5.68 9.02
C GLY A 82 -2.52 -6.88 9.14
N GLU A 83 -3.08 -8.07 9.34
CA GLU A 83 -2.33 -9.32 9.50
C GLU A 83 -1.69 -9.78 8.18
N GLU A 84 -2.42 -9.66 7.08
CA GLU A 84 -1.93 -10.01 5.73
C GLU A 84 -0.79 -9.08 5.31
N ILE A 85 -0.97 -7.77 5.40
CA ILE A 85 0.07 -6.78 5.12
C ILE A 85 1.26 -7.03 6.04
N GLY A 86 1.03 -7.23 7.34
CA GLY A 86 2.09 -7.55 8.30
C GLY A 86 2.92 -8.78 7.89
N SER A 87 2.28 -9.79 7.33
CA SER A 87 2.94 -11.01 6.85
C SER A 87 3.76 -10.81 5.57
N LEU A 88 3.50 -9.74 4.81
CA LEU A 88 4.18 -9.41 3.55
C LEU A 88 5.35 -8.42 3.73
N ARG A 89 5.62 -7.94 4.96
CA ARG A 89 6.66 -6.92 5.28
C ARG A 89 8.12 -7.42 5.28
N GLU A 90 8.45 -8.50 4.56
CA GLU A 90 9.76 -9.18 4.59
C GLU A 90 11.00 -8.26 4.60
#